data_AF-A0A673VRG5-F1
#
_entry.id   AF-A0A673VRG5-F1
#
_cell.length_a   1.000
_cell.length_b   1.000
_cell.length_c   1.000
_cell.angle_alpha   90.00
_cell.angle_beta   90.00
_cell.angle_gamma   90.00
#
_symmetry.space_group_name_H-M   'P 1'
#
loop_
_entity.id
_entity.type
_entity.pdbx_description
1 polymer ?
#
loop_
_entity_poly.entity_id
_entity_poly.type
_entity_poly.pdbx_seq_one_letter_code
_entity_poly.pdbx_strand_id
1 'polypeptide(L)'
;MANASLKEVFSDVTLIVDPNTFKEPNRVKYILTECGIRATRGALCYEVQGSFDKIEDLFVKMSSLDRYVDPNLRDSPLHHQQRPRSPTPVKPVAIVGAVWDFIQQRCSKELKRIQGDDVLIHKPHDKMVVTFQSRIKDPVWVHFARERFVTFYQRLATDLKVKTYSLDPQYYKSLQGQFPELLIEGSPSKDKITVTGRYMHIVLLEDFLRHRSSAAVTSQRPLTPQRVRARASGTTHNKQSDEEEESCPICLDTIKENETKTLECKHSFCRSCVEMAFKTKPVCPTCGAVYGELKGTQPKGGTMTTTKEKSSLSGYEKYGTIVIQYHIPSGIQKEEHPNPGQTYQGASRTAYLPDSSEGRNVLALLKRAFDQRLTFTIGRSSTTGMENMVTWNDIHHKTSRSGGTSCYGYPDPDYLRRLQDELKVKGIY
;
A
#
# COMPACT_ATOMS: atom_id res chain seq x y z
N MET A 1 -23.99 9.37 10.53
CA MET A 1 -22.78 10.16 10.26
C MET A 1 -21.71 9.72 11.24
N ALA A 2 -20.72 8.96 10.79
CA ALA A 2 -19.39 8.89 11.40
C ALA A 2 -18.49 8.19 10.38
N ASN A 3 -17.57 8.93 9.77
CA ASN A 3 -16.47 8.32 9.04
C ASN A 3 -15.67 7.49 10.05
N ALA A 4 -15.73 6.16 9.93
CA ALA A 4 -14.75 5.29 10.58
C ALA A 4 -13.39 5.57 9.93
N SER A 5 -12.72 6.62 10.42
CA SER A 5 -11.37 6.98 10.03
C SER A 5 -10.47 5.79 10.38
N LEU A 6 -9.85 5.20 9.37
CA LEU A 6 -8.77 4.23 9.53
C LEU A 6 -7.82 4.79 10.60
N LYS A 7 -7.57 4.03 11.68
CA LYS A 7 -6.61 4.44 12.71
C LYS A 7 -5.26 4.68 12.03
N GLU A 8 -4.78 5.93 12.10
CA GLU A 8 -3.47 6.30 11.60
C GLU A 8 -2.40 5.43 12.29
N VAL A 9 -1.52 4.84 11.48
CA VAL A 9 -0.46 3.93 11.95
C VAL A 9 0.58 4.66 12.82
N PHE A 10 0.72 5.97 12.62
CA PHE A 10 1.56 6.85 13.44
C PHE A 10 0.69 7.96 14.03
N SER A 11 0.07 7.69 15.19
CA SER A 11 -0.74 8.68 15.92
C SER A 11 0.08 9.80 16.55
N ASP A 12 1.38 9.55 16.76
CA ASP A 12 2.29 10.40 17.52
C ASP A 12 3.60 10.61 16.77
N VAL A 13 3.57 11.49 15.76
CA VAL A 13 4.76 11.98 15.08
C VAL A 13 5.15 13.33 15.66
N THR A 14 6.43 13.50 15.96
CA THR A 14 6.99 14.76 16.45
C THR A 14 7.85 15.43 15.39
N LEU A 15 7.55 16.68 15.06
CA LEU A 15 8.35 17.54 14.20
C LEU A 15 9.00 18.65 15.03
N ILE A 16 10.32 18.81 14.90
CA ILE A 16 11.06 19.90 15.54
C ILE A 16 11.29 21.01 14.52
N VAL A 17 10.82 22.21 14.82
CA VAL A 17 10.91 23.38 13.94
C VAL A 17 11.68 24.50 14.64
N ASP A 18 12.78 24.94 14.05
CA ASP A 18 13.47 26.17 14.46
C ASP A 18 13.10 27.31 13.49
N PRO A 19 12.24 28.27 13.92
CA PRO A 19 11.83 29.39 13.07
C PRO A 19 12.99 30.28 12.60
N ASN A 20 14.10 30.31 13.35
CA ASN A 20 15.24 31.17 13.02
C ASN A 20 16.05 30.65 11.83
N THR A 21 15.83 29.39 11.42
CA THR A 21 16.42 28.83 10.18
C THR A 21 15.77 29.39 8.91
N PHE A 22 14.64 30.10 9.05
CA PHE A 22 13.87 30.68 7.94
C PHE A 22 14.08 32.19 7.82
N LYS A 23 14.02 32.72 6.59
CA LYS A 23 14.13 34.17 6.35
C LYS A 23 12.97 34.98 6.94
N GLU A 24 11.81 34.34 7.12
CA GLU A 24 10.61 34.93 7.73
C GLU A 24 10.17 34.16 9.00
N PRO A 25 10.89 34.28 10.15
CA PRO A 25 10.59 33.51 11.35
C PRO A 25 9.18 33.74 11.91
N ASN A 26 8.62 34.93 11.73
CA ASN A 26 7.27 35.26 12.19
C ASN A 26 6.18 34.54 11.38
N ARG A 27 6.43 34.29 10.09
CA ARG A 27 5.53 33.52 9.22
C ARG A 27 5.52 32.05 9.59
N VAL A 28 6.68 31.49 9.96
CA VAL A 28 6.79 30.14 10.52
C VAL A 28 6.00 30.03 11.82
N LYS A 29 6.16 30.98 12.74
CA LYS A 29 5.39 31.03 14.00
C LYS A 29 3.88 31.11 13.76
N TYR A 30 3.44 31.89 12.77
CA TYR A 30 2.03 31.97 12.38
C TYR A 30 1.48 30.62 11.89
N ILE A 31 2.18 29.95 10.96
CA ILE A 31 1.77 28.63 10.44
C ILE A 31 1.73 27.59 11.57
N LEU A 32 2.70 27.60 12.49
CA LEU A 32 2.70 26.73 13.66
C LEU A 32 1.48 26.96 14.57
N THR A 33 1.02 28.21 14.68
CA THR A 33 -0.14 28.59 15.51
C THR A 33 -1.46 28.23 14.83
N GLU A 34 -1.58 28.39 13.50
CA GLU A 34 -2.79 28.04 12.75
C GLU A 34 -3.06 26.54 12.67
N CYS A 35 -2.02 25.70 12.69
CA CYS A 35 -2.19 24.26 12.55
C CYS A 35 -2.89 23.58 13.74
N GLY A 36 -3.13 24.28 14.86
CA GLY A 36 -3.89 23.76 16.01
C GLY A 36 -3.23 22.57 16.71
N ILE A 37 -1.92 22.39 16.51
CA ILE A 37 -1.14 21.27 17.05
C ILE A 37 -0.59 21.67 18.43
N ARG A 38 -0.46 20.71 19.35
CA ARG A 38 0.22 20.93 20.64
C ARG A 38 1.69 21.23 20.36
N ALA A 39 2.03 22.51 20.32
CA ALA A 39 3.40 22.96 20.15
C ALA A 39 3.99 23.36 21.50
N THR A 40 4.99 22.63 21.97
CA THR A 40 5.76 23.00 23.17
C THR A 40 6.97 23.82 22.74
N ARG A 41 7.12 25.01 23.36
CA ARG A 41 8.25 25.91 23.08
C ARG A 41 9.47 25.46 23.89
N GLY A 42 10.48 24.93 23.20
CA GLY A 42 11.84 24.80 23.72
C GLY A 42 12.60 26.13 23.64
N ALA A 43 13.79 26.20 24.22
CA ALA A 43 14.58 27.44 24.32
C ALA A 43 14.82 28.15 22.97
N LEU A 44 14.85 27.41 21.85
CA LEU A 44 15.05 27.94 20.49
C LEU A 44 14.17 27.29 19.40
N CYS A 45 13.48 26.19 19.69
CA CYS A 45 12.70 25.41 18.73
C CYS A 45 11.28 25.13 19.24
N TYR A 46 10.40 24.79 18.31
CA TYR A 46 9.04 24.33 18.57
C TYR A 46 8.99 22.83 18.32
N GLU A 47 8.49 22.09 19.29
CA GLU A 47 8.20 20.67 19.15
C GLU A 47 6.71 20.51 18.85
N VAL A 48 6.38 19.90 17.71
CA VAL A 48 5.02 19.82 17.18
C VAL A 48 4.63 18.36 17.09
N GLN A 49 3.66 17.93 17.89
CA GLN A 49 3.23 16.53 17.94
C GLN A 49 1.83 16.32 17.36
N GLY A 50 1.69 15.41 16.41
CA GLY A 50 0.38 15.05 15.87
C GLY A 50 0.37 13.85 14.95
N SER A 51 -0.80 13.65 14.37
CA SER A 51 -1.11 12.73 13.27
C SER A 51 -0.08 12.84 12.13
N PHE A 52 0.28 11.72 11.50
CA PHE A 52 1.25 11.73 10.38
C PHE A 52 0.81 12.68 9.27
N ASP A 53 -0.47 12.62 8.88
CA ASP A 53 -1.03 13.46 7.82
C ASP A 53 -0.90 14.95 8.19
N LYS A 54 -1.16 15.32 9.45
CA LYS A 54 -1.02 16.71 9.93
C LYS A 54 0.43 17.19 9.96
N ILE A 55 1.35 16.33 10.41
CA ILE A 55 2.78 16.67 10.49
C ILE A 55 3.40 16.74 9.09
N GLU A 56 2.99 15.85 8.19
CA GLU A 56 3.41 15.89 6.78
C GLU A 56 2.91 17.16 6.11
N ASP A 57 1.62 17.51 6.24
CA ASP A 57 1.08 18.74 5.67
C ASP A 57 1.78 20.00 6.22
N LEU A 58 2.11 20.02 7.52
CA LEU A 58 2.92 21.09 8.12
C LEU A 58 4.32 21.13 7.51
N PHE A 59 4.98 19.98 7.34
CA PHE A 59 6.29 19.89 6.72
C PHE A 59 6.28 20.41 5.28
N VAL A 60 5.24 20.10 4.50
CA VAL A 60 5.13 20.60 3.13
C VAL A 60 4.93 22.12 3.12
N LYS A 61 4.02 22.66 3.95
CA LYS A 61 3.84 24.12 4.10
C LYS A 61 5.16 24.82 4.44
N MET A 62 5.93 24.27 5.38
CA MET A 62 7.22 24.83 5.79
C MET A 62 8.29 24.71 4.71
N SER A 63 8.24 23.68 3.87
CA SER A 63 9.21 23.46 2.80
C SER A 63 9.15 24.52 1.69
N SER A 64 7.98 25.17 1.54
CA SER A 64 7.77 26.30 0.62
C SER A 64 8.40 27.62 1.09
N LEU A 65 8.88 27.70 2.35
CA LEU A 65 9.45 28.92 2.91
C LEU A 65 10.96 29.04 2.63
N ASP A 66 11.40 30.27 2.45
CA ASP A 66 12.81 30.60 2.26
C ASP A 66 13.61 30.40 3.56
N ARG A 67 14.80 29.81 3.44
CA ARG A 67 15.76 29.60 4.53
C ARG A 67 17.02 30.42 4.35
N TYR A 68 17.67 30.79 5.46
CA TYR A 68 19.03 31.33 5.39
C TYR A 68 19.98 30.25 4.86
N VAL A 69 20.83 30.61 3.91
CA VAL A 69 21.96 29.77 3.49
C VAL A 69 23.16 30.31 4.24
N ASP A 70 23.47 29.74 5.41
CA ASP A 70 24.67 30.10 6.15
C ASP A 70 25.89 29.41 5.50
N PRO A 71 26.91 30.15 5.01
CA PRO A 71 28.12 29.57 4.45
C PRO A 71 28.98 28.80 5.48
N ASN A 72 28.80 29.06 6.78
CA ASN A 72 29.72 28.63 7.83
C ASN A 72 29.22 27.46 8.69
N LEU A 73 28.03 26.93 8.45
CA LEU A 73 27.45 25.77 9.17
C LEU A 73 27.58 24.46 8.37
N ARG A 74 28.79 24.13 7.91
CA ARG A 74 29.05 22.87 7.17
C ARG A 74 29.09 21.60 8.04
N ASP A 75 29.19 21.72 9.36
CA ASP A 75 29.45 20.56 10.25
C ASP A 75 28.34 20.30 11.29
N SER A 76 27.06 20.48 10.92
CA SER A 76 25.95 19.99 11.75
C SER A 76 25.39 18.67 11.19
N PRO A 77 25.22 17.60 12.01
CA PRO A 77 24.80 16.26 11.54
C PRO A 77 23.43 16.19 10.85
N LEU A 78 22.64 17.27 10.95
CA LEU A 78 21.31 17.39 10.32
C LEU A 78 21.36 17.88 8.86
N HIS A 79 22.55 18.23 8.34
CA HIS A 79 22.68 18.86 7.02
C HIS A 79 22.87 17.89 5.84
N HIS A 80 22.83 16.56 6.06
CA HIS A 80 22.97 15.57 4.99
C HIS A 80 21.75 15.41 4.06
N GLN A 81 20.67 16.17 4.25
CA GLN A 81 19.66 16.37 3.22
C GLN A 81 20.03 17.59 2.36
N GLN A 82 21.01 17.44 1.48
CA GLN A 82 21.29 18.44 0.46
C GLN A 82 20.05 18.63 -0.42
N ARG A 83 19.51 19.87 -0.44
CA ARG A 83 18.63 20.35 -1.51
C ARG A 83 19.35 20.17 -2.86
N PRO A 84 18.78 19.47 -3.85
CA PRO A 84 19.23 19.62 -5.22
C PRO A 84 19.02 21.08 -5.64
N ARG A 85 20.10 21.79 -5.96
CA ARG A 85 20.01 23.05 -6.69
C ARG A 85 19.50 22.72 -8.10
N SER A 86 18.39 23.36 -8.49
CA SER A 86 17.49 23.11 -9.64
C SER A 86 16.40 22.05 -9.39
N PRO A 87 15.11 22.32 -9.75
CA PRO A 87 14.05 21.33 -9.64
C PRO A 87 14.39 20.16 -10.55
N THR A 88 14.75 19.02 -9.95
CA THR A 88 14.90 17.78 -10.73
C THR A 88 13.52 17.47 -11.33
N PRO A 89 13.40 17.25 -12.64
CA PRO A 89 12.13 16.94 -13.27
C PRO A 89 11.50 15.73 -12.59
N VAL A 90 10.24 15.85 -12.16
CA VAL A 90 9.51 14.75 -11.53
C VAL A 90 9.35 13.63 -12.55
N LYS A 91 9.94 12.47 -12.26
CA LYS A 91 9.92 11.33 -13.18
C LYS A 91 8.51 10.74 -13.26
N PRO A 92 8.00 10.42 -14.46
CA PRO A 92 6.74 9.70 -14.62
C PRO A 92 6.75 8.35 -13.88
N VAL A 93 5.57 7.88 -13.48
CA VAL A 93 5.41 6.58 -12.80
C VAL A 93 4.80 5.60 -13.79
N ALA A 94 5.49 4.48 -14.06
CA ALA A 94 4.96 3.42 -14.91
C ALA A 94 3.76 2.72 -14.26
N ILE A 95 2.73 2.44 -15.05
CA ILE A 95 1.47 1.86 -14.58
C ILE A 95 0.98 0.72 -15.48
N VAL A 96 0.08 -0.11 -14.96
CA VAL A 96 -0.69 -1.12 -15.67
C VAL A 96 -2.05 -0.51 -16.01
N GLY A 97 -2.52 -0.68 -17.25
CA GLY A 97 -3.78 -0.11 -17.74
C GLY A 97 -4.97 -0.45 -16.84
N ALA A 98 -5.22 -1.75 -16.62
CA ALA A 98 -6.34 -2.21 -15.79
C ALA A 98 -6.33 -1.65 -14.36
N VAL A 99 -5.14 -1.49 -13.76
CA VAL A 99 -5.00 -0.89 -12.41
C VAL A 99 -5.35 0.60 -12.46
N TRP A 100 -4.90 1.32 -13.48
CA TRP A 100 -5.23 2.72 -13.67
C TRP A 100 -6.73 2.94 -13.92
N ASP A 101 -7.34 2.11 -14.76
CA ASP A 101 -8.76 2.18 -15.07
C ASP A 101 -9.60 1.90 -13.82
N PHE A 102 -9.17 0.93 -12.99
CA PHE A 102 -9.75 0.69 -11.67
C PHE A 102 -9.60 1.90 -10.74
N ILE A 103 -8.43 2.53 -10.67
CA ILE A 103 -8.20 3.73 -9.85
C ILE A 103 -9.16 4.86 -10.27
N GLN A 104 -9.29 5.11 -11.57
CA GLN A 104 -10.16 6.16 -12.11
C GLN A 104 -11.63 5.90 -11.75
N GLN A 105 -12.10 4.66 -11.86
CA GLN A 105 -13.51 4.33 -11.72
C GLN A 105 -13.96 3.98 -10.29
N ARG A 106 -13.05 3.45 -9.46
CA ARG A 106 -13.36 2.93 -8.12
C ARG A 106 -12.58 3.60 -6.99
N CYS A 107 -11.49 4.29 -7.30
CA CYS A 107 -10.68 5.00 -6.30
C CYS A 107 -10.56 6.50 -6.57
N SER A 108 -11.52 7.09 -7.29
CA SER A 108 -11.47 8.51 -7.70
C SER A 108 -11.36 9.49 -6.53
N LYS A 109 -12.01 9.19 -5.39
CA LYS A 109 -11.90 9.99 -4.16
C LYS A 109 -10.48 10.02 -3.61
N GLU A 110 -9.83 8.86 -3.57
CA GLU A 110 -8.47 8.70 -3.05
C GLU A 110 -7.45 9.35 -3.99
N LEU A 111 -7.65 9.19 -5.31
CA LEU A 111 -6.84 9.88 -6.30
C LEU A 111 -6.95 11.40 -6.17
N LYS A 112 -8.16 11.94 -6.00
CA LYS A 112 -8.37 13.38 -5.74
C LYS A 112 -7.68 13.84 -4.46
N ARG A 113 -7.68 13.02 -3.41
CA ARG A 113 -6.96 13.32 -2.16
C ARG A 113 -5.45 13.43 -2.37
N ILE A 114 -4.87 12.57 -3.21
CA ILE A 114 -3.45 12.62 -3.56
C ILE A 114 -3.13 13.83 -4.44
N GLN A 115 -4.03 14.21 -5.35
CA GLN A 115 -3.89 15.39 -6.20
C GLN A 115 -3.90 16.69 -5.39
N GLY A 116 -4.76 16.78 -4.37
CA GLY A 116 -5.04 18.04 -3.69
C GLY A 116 -5.50 19.12 -4.66
N ASP A 117 -5.33 20.38 -4.28
CA ASP A 117 -5.68 21.53 -5.11
C ASP A 117 -4.58 21.90 -6.11
N ASP A 118 -3.34 21.45 -5.85
CA ASP A 118 -2.14 21.99 -6.50
C ASP A 118 -1.54 21.07 -7.56
N VAL A 119 -1.90 19.78 -7.61
CA VAL A 119 -1.26 18.81 -8.52
C VAL A 119 -2.27 18.14 -9.45
N LEU A 120 -1.98 18.20 -10.75
CA LEU A 120 -2.67 17.39 -11.76
C LEU A 120 -1.93 16.07 -11.96
N ILE A 121 -2.64 14.98 -11.75
CA ILE A 121 -2.17 13.63 -12.06
C ILE A 121 -2.94 13.17 -13.30
N HIS A 122 -2.22 12.92 -14.40
CA HIS A 122 -2.85 12.48 -15.64
C HIS A 122 -2.01 11.40 -16.32
N LYS A 123 -2.69 10.52 -17.06
CA LYS A 123 -2.08 9.52 -17.92
C LYS A 123 -2.20 10.00 -19.37
N PRO A 124 -1.09 10.27 -20.08
CA PRO A 124 -1.15 10.53 -21.52
C PRO A 124 -1.73 9.32 -22.28
N HIS A 125 -2.61 9.55 -23.26
CA HIS A 125 -3.37 8.48 -23.94
C HIS A 125 -2.49 7.31 -24.44
N ASP A 126 -1.32 7.61 -25.01
CA ASP A 126 -0.45 6.60 -25.63
C ASP A 126 0.65 6.05 -24.70
N LYS A 127 0.65 6.44 -23.42
CA LYS A 127 1.71 6.04 -22.48
C LYS A 127 1.16 5.30 -21.28
N MET A 128 1.81 4.19 -20.93
CA MET A 128 1.58 3.46 -19.68
C MET A 128 2.37 4.09 -18.53
N VAL A 129 2.32 5.42 -18.46
CA VAL A 129 2.90 6.22 -17.40
C VAL A 129 1.92 7.28 -16.92
N VAL A 130 2.03 7.64 -15.66
CA VAL A 130 1.32 8.77 -15.06
C VAL A 130 2.32 9.91 -14.86
N THR A 131 1.89 11.11 -15.25
CA THR A 131 2.65 12.35 -15.12
C THR A 131 2.01 13.26 -14.08
N PHE A 132 2.87 14.05 -13.43
CA PHE A 132 2.52 14.94 -12.33
C PHE A 132 2.86 16.36 -12.76
N GLN A 133 1.88 17.24 -12.75
CA GLN A 133 2.05 18.63 -13.14
C GLN A 133 1.58 19.53 -12.01
N SER A 134 2.42 20.49 -11.61
CA SER A 134 2.00 21.51 -10.66
C SER A 134 1.07 22.51 -11.34
N ARG A 135 0.04 22.94 -10.62
CA ARG A 135 -0.78 24.10 -10.96
C ARG A 135 -0.14 25.40 -10.45
N ILE A 136 0.86 25.31 -9.57
CA ILE A 136 1.60 26.44 -8.98
C ILE A 136 3.10 26.33 -9.33
N LYS A 137 3.86 27.42 -9.31
CA LYS A 137 5.31 27.43 -9.61
C LYS A 137 6.20 26.72 -8.57
N ASP A 138 5.64 25.97 -7.61
CA ASP A 138 6.41 25.22 -6.61
C ASP A 138 6.50 23.73 -6.99
N PRO A 139 7.70 23.19 -7.27
CA PRO A 139 7.91 21.79 -7.63
C PRO A 139 7.78 20.81 -6.45
N VAL A 140 7.80 21.29 -5.20
CA VAL A 140 7.83 20.43 -4.00
C VAL A 140 6.56 19.57 -3.89
N TRP A 141 5.39 20.18 -4.11
CA TRP A 141 4.10 19.48 -4.06
C TRP A 141 3.98 18.34 -5.08
N VAL A 142 4.61 18.51 -6.25
CA VAL A 142 4.60 17.50 -7.32
C VAL A 142 5.37 16.25 -6.91
N HIS A 143 6.49 16.40 -6.20
CA HIS A 143 7.25 15.27 -5.66
C HIS A 143 6.46 14.53 -4.57
N PHE A 144 5.80 15.25 -3.66
CA PHE A 144 4.96 14.63 -2.62
C PHE A 144 3.77 13.86 -3.21
N ALA A 145 3.03 14.48 -4.13
CA ALA A 145 1.92 13.84 -4.82
C ALA A 145 2.40 12.59 -5.58
N ARG A 146 3.60 12.63 -6.17
CA ARG A 146 4.21 11.45 -6.80
C ARG A 146 4.48 10.34 -5.79
N GLU A 147 5.14 10.61 -4.67
CA GLU A 147 5.43 9.57 -3.66
C GLU A 147 4.16 8.96 -3.04
N ARG A 148 3.18 9.82 -2.73
CA ARG A 148 1.84 9.38 -2.26
C ARG A 148 1.15 8.51 -3.31
N PHE A 149 1.19 8.89 -4.59
CA PHE A 149 0.66 8.08 -5.68
C PHE A 149 1.40 6.74 -5.83
N VAL A 150 2.74 6.73 -5.77
CA VAL A 150 3.53 5.49 -5.88
C VAL A 150 3.13 4.52 -4.79
N THR A 151 3.05 4.99 -3.54
CA THR A 151 2.66 4.16 -2.39
C THR A 151 1.24 3.63 -2.54
N PHE A 152 0.28 4.50 -2.87
CA PHE A 152 -1.10 4.13 -3.12
C PHE A 152 -1.23 3.10 -4.25
N TYR A 153 -0.57 3.37 -5.38
CA TYR A 153 -0.57 2.50 -6.54
C TYR A 153 0.03 1.12 -6.23
N GLN A 154 1.17 1.06 -5.54
CA GLN A 154 1.81 -0.21 -5.18
C GLN A 154 0.95 -1.05 -4.22
N ARG A 155 0.36 -0.42 -3.19
CA ARG A 155 -0.56 -1.09 -2.26
C ARG A 155 -1.80 -1.62 -2.97
N LEU A 156 -2.35 -0.85 -3.91
CA LEU A 156 -3.53 -1.27 -4.65
C LEU A 156 -3.20 -2.36 -5.68
N ALA A 157 -2.12 -2.19 -6.45
CA ALA A 157 -1.73 -3.12 -7.50
C ALA A 157 -1.38 -4.52 -6.98
N THR A 158 -0.88 -4.62 -5.74
CA THR A 158 -0.58 -5.90 -5.10
C THR A 158 -1.83 -6.66 -4.65
N ASP A 159 -2.91 -5.95 -4.33
CA ASP A 159 -4.19 -6.54 -3.89
C ASP A 159 -5.20 -6.74 -5.03
N LEU A 160 -5.06 -6.01 -6.13
CA LEU A 160 -5.90 -6.17 -7.31
C LEU A 160 -5.59 -7.46 -8.09
N LYS A 161 -6.64 -8.09 -8.58
CA LYS A 161 -6.59 -9.17 -9.56
C LYS A 161 -7.39 -8.79 -10.79
N VAL A 162 -6.90 -9.22 -11.94
CA VAL A 162 -7.60 -9.15 -13.22
C VAL A 162 -7.87 -10.59 -13.65
N LYS A 163 -9.13 -10.95 -13.84
CA LYS A 163 -9.54 -12.28 -14.31
C LYS A 163 -10.50 -12.16 -15.48
N THR A 164 -10.41 -13.07 -16.43
CA THR A 164 -11.35 -13.17 -17.54
C THR A 164 -12.27 -14.36 -17.32
N TYR A 165 -13.57 -14.13 -17.45
CA TYR A 165 -14.61 -15.15 -17.31
C TYR A 165 -15.40 -15.28 -18.60
N SER A 166 -15.81 -16.51 -18.93
CA SER A 166 -16.78 -16.75 -19.99
C SER A 166 -18.18 -16.72 -19.40
N LEU A 167 -18.95 -15.66 -19.66
CA LEU A 167 -20.27 -15.43 -19.08
C LEU A 167 -21.22 -14.86 -20.12
N ASP A 168 -22.48 -15.29 -20.05
CA ASP A 168 -23.52 -14.83 -20.97
C ASP A 168 -23.84 -13.33 -20.74
N PRO A 169 -23.85 -12.50 -21.80
CA PRO A 169 -24.14 -11.06 -21.73
C PRO A 169 -25.38 -10.66 -20.92
N GLN A 170 -26.41 -11.52 -20.80
CA GLN A 170 -27.61 -11.23 -19.99
C GLN A 170 -27.30 -11.04 -18.50
N TYR A 171 -26.22 -11.63 -17.99
CA TYR A 171 -25.84 -11.52 -16.57
C TYR A 171 -25.01 -10.28 -16.25
N TYR A 172 -24.54 -9.55 -17.26
CA TYR A 172 -23.61 -8.43 -17.09
C TYR A 172 -24.16 -7.35 -16.15
N LYS A 173 -25.37 -6.85 -16.42
CA LYS A 173 -26.01 -5.81 -15.59
C LYS A 173 -26.30 -6.30 -14.16
N SER A 174 -26.72 -7.56 -14.02
CA SER A 174 -26.98 -8.16 -12.72
C SER A 174 -25.71 -8.25 -11.87
N LEU A 175 -24.59 -8.64 -12.49
CA LEU A 175 -23.30 -8.75 -11.80
C LEU A 175 -22.75 -7.39 -11.41
N GLN A 176 -22.86 -6.38 -12.27
CA GLN A 176 -22.44 -5.01 -11.93
C GLN A 176 -23.23 -4.44 -10.74
N GLY A 177 -24.51 -4.78 -10.63
CA GLY A 177 -25.34 -4.37 -9.47
C GLY A 177 -24.98 -5.11 -8.18
N GLN A 178 -24.68 -6.41 -8.27
CA GLN A 178 -24.34 -7.23 -7.09
C GLN A 178 -22.91 -7.03 -6.60
N PHE A 179 -21.99 -6.65 -7.49
CA PHE A 179 -20.57 -6.45 -7.19
C PHE A 179 -20.11 -5.05 -7.61
N PRO A 180 -20.64 -3.97 -6.96
CA PRO A 180 -20.29 -2.59 -7.32
C PRO A 180 -18.80 -2.28 -7.13
N GLU A 181 -18.14 -2.97 -6.20
CA GLU A 181 -16.70 -2.83 -5.92
C GLU A 181 -15.79 -3.42 -7.01
N LEU A 182 -16.35 -4.26 -7.90
CA LEU A 182 -15.63 -4.79 -9.05
C LEU A 182 -15.76 -3.83 -10.23
N LEU A 183 -14.68 -3.74 -11.00
CA LEU A 183 -14.69 -3.19 -12.34
C LEU A 183 -14.91 -4.35 -13.31
N ILE A 184 -16.13 -4.47 -13.82
CA ILE A 184 -16.52 -5.50 -14.77
C ILE A 184 -16.61 -4.84 -16.15
N GLU A 185 -15.76 -5.27 -17.07
CA GLU A 185 -15.64 -4.75 -18.42
C GLU A 185 -15.88 -5.88 -19.44
N GLY A 186 -16.82 -5.67 -20.35
CA GLY A 186 -17.17 -6.64 -21.39
C GLY A 186 -17.93 -5.99 -22.53
N SER A 187 -17.84 -6.58 -23.71
CA SER A 187 -18.68 -6.19 -24.85
C SER A 187 -19.90 -7.10 -24.90
N PRO A 188 -21.13 -6.59 -25.12
CA PRO A 188 -22.34 -7.41 -25.29
C PRO A 188 -22.24 -8.44 -26.42
N SER A 189 -21.27 -8.28 -27.33
CA SER A 189 -21.01 -9.16 -28.48
C SER A 189 -19.97 -10.25 -28.22
N LYS A 190 -19.36 -10.30 -27.03
CA LYS A 190 -18.33 -11.29 -26.69
C LYS A 190 -18.71 -12.00 -25.39
N ASP A 191 -18.67 -13.33 -25.39
CA ASP A 191 -18.93 -14.16 -24.20
C ASP A 191 -17.85 -14.03 -23.11
N LYS A 192 -16.86 -13.14 -23.29
CA LYS A 192 -15.76 -12.95 -22.34
C LYS A 192 -15.87 -11.59 -21.68
N ILE A 193 -15.86 -11.59 -20.35
CA ILE A 193 -15.77 -10.39 -19.54
C ILE A 193 -14.44 -10.39 -18.79
N THR A 194 -13.85 -9.20 -18.66
CA THR A 194 -12.69 -8.95 -17.81
C THR A 194 -13.19 -8.31 -16.52
N VAL A 195 -12.79 -8.88 -15.40
CA VAL A 195 -13.13 -8.39 -14.06
C VAL A 195 -11.85 -8.00 -13.36
N THR A 196 -11.78 -6.73 -12.99
CA THR A 196 -10.70 -6.15 -12.20
C THR A 196 -11.24 -5.79 -10.83
N GLY A 197 -10.59 -6.25 -9.76
CA GLY A 197 -11.00 -5.88 -8.42
C GLY A 197 -10.08 -6.45 -7.36
N ARG A 198 -10.31 -6.04 -6.11
CA ARG A 198 -9.52 -6.57 -4.99
C ARG A 198 -9.77 -8.06 -4.86
N TYR A 199 -8.75 -8.77 -4.43
CA TYR A 199 -8.75 -10.23 -4.37
C TYR A 199 -10.01 -10.80 -3.71
N MET A 200 -10.45 -10.23 -2.59
CA MET A 200 -11.64 -10.70 -1.86
C MET A 200 -12.94 -10.64 -2.69
N HIS A 201 -13.18 -9.55 -3.41
CA HIS A 201 -14.39 -9.43 -4.24
C HIS A 201 -14.35 -10.36 -5.45
N ILE A 202 -13.16 -10.68 -5.95
CA ILE A 202 -12.97 -11.68 -7.01
C ILE A 202 -13.33 -13.07 -6.49
N VAL A 203 -12.91 -13.43 -5.28
CA VAL A 203 -13.28 -14.72 -4.65
C VAL A 203 -14.79 -14.83 -4.45
N LEU A 204 -15.44 -13.78 -3.96
CA LEU A 204 -16.90 -13.76 -3.77
C LEU A 204 -17.64 -13.92 -5.10
N LEU A 205 -17.15 -13.28 -6.17
CA LEU A 205 -17.70 -13.48 -7.50
C LEU A 205 -17.53 -14.93 -7.96
N GLU A 206 -16.35 -15.53 -7.79
CA GLU A 206 -16.11 -16.93 -8.18
C GLU A 206 -17.02 -17.91 -7.43
N ASP A 207 -17.22 -17.68 -6.13
CA ASP A 207 -18.14 -18.48 -5.33
C ASP A 207 -19.58 -18.33 -5.80
N PHE A 208 -20.03 -17.10 -6.06
CA PHE A 208 -21.34 -16.81 -6.62
C PHE A 208 -21.56 -17.52 -7.97
N LEU A 209 -20.57 -17.47 -8.86
CA LEU A 209 -20.64 -18.12 -10.18
C LEU A 209 -20.73 -19.64 -10.06
N ARG A 210 -20.00 -20.26 -9.13
CA ARG A 210 -20.03 -21.72 -8.89
C ARG A 210 -21.41 -22.19 -8.41
N HIS A 211 -22.05 -21.44 -7.52
CA HIS A 211 -23.34 -21.82 -6.95
C HIS A 211 -24.52 -21.61 -7.91
N ARG A 212 -24.38 -20.72 -8.91
CA ARG A 212 -25.39 -20.56 -9.98
C ARG A 212 -25.36 -21.69 -11.01
N SER A 213 -24.20 -22.25 -11.33
CA SER A 213 -24.10 -23.39 -12.26
C SER A 213 -24.83 -24.65 -11.78
N SER A 214 -25.18 -24.73 -10.48
CA SER A 214 -25.96 -25.82 -9.89
C SER A 214 -27.47 -25.54 -9.77
N ALA A 215 -27.95 -24.34 -10.10
CA ALA A 215 -29.32 -23.91 -9.86
C ALA A 215 -30.25 -24.02 -11.09
N ALA A 216 -29.97 -24.96 -11.99
CA ALA A 216 -30.86 -25.30 -13.10
C ALA A 216 -31.75 -26.53 -12.77
N VAL A 217 -32.54 -26.46 -11.69
CA VAL A 217 -33.77 -27.26 -11.53
C VAL A 217 -34.83 -26.42 -10.79
N THR A 218 -35.77 -25.92 -11.58
CA THR A 218 -37.21 -25.75 -11.30
C THR A 218 -37.67 -25.48 -9.86
N SER A 219 -38.15 -24.26 -9.57
CA SER A 219 -39.60 -23.97 -9.44
C SER A 219 -39.87 -22.56 -8.89
N GLN A 220 -40.98 -22.01 -9.35
CA GLN A 220 -41.49 -20.64 -9.28
C GLN A 220 -41.81 -20.13 -7.87
N ARG A 221 -41.51 -18.84 -7.62
CA ARG A 221 -42.55 -17.83 -7.30
C ARG A 221 -42.00 -16.40 -7.49
N PRO A 222 -42.73 -15.48 -8.14
CA PRO A 222 -42.30 -14.09 -8.27
C PRO A 222 -42.62 -13.32 -6.98
N LEU A 223 -41.59 -12.78 -6.32
CA LEU A 223 -41.79 -11.67 -5.39
C LEU A 223 -41.86 -10.39 -6.23
N THR A 224 -43.05 -9.81 -6.24
CA THR A 224 -43.38 -8.51 -6.80
C THR A 224 -42.42 -7.41 -6.32
N PRO A 225 -41.96 -6.50 -7.20
CA PRO A 225 -41.22 -5.32 -6.75
C PRO A 225 -42.21 -4.35 -6.09
N GLN A 226 -42.23 -4.30 -4.75
CA GLN A 226 -42.97 -3.26 -4.04
C GLN A 226 -42.22 -1.93 -4.18
N ARG A 227 -42.88 -1.02 -4.88
CA ARG A 227 -42.49 0.35 -5.17
C ARG A 227 -42.42 1.16 -3.88
N VAL A 228 -41.23 1.36 -3.31
CA VAL A 228 -41.04 2.30 -2.19
C VAL A 228 -41.08 3.72 -2.75
N ARG A 229 -42.21 4.39 -2.52
CA ARG A 229 -42.39 5.83 -2.77
C ARG A 229 -41.59 6.62 -1.75
N ALA A 230 -40.76 7.55 -2.23
CA ALA A 230 -40.25 8.64 -1.43
C ALA A 230 -41.41 9.54 -0.98
N ARG A 231 -41.52 9.79 0.33
CA ARG A 231 -42.25 10.94 0.89
C ARG A 231 -41.33 11.65 1.87
N ALA A 232 -41.26 12.97 1.70
CA ALA A 232 -40.49 13.88 2.50
C ALA A 232 -41.25 14.37 3.75
N SER A 233 -40.45 14.67 4.77
CA SER A 233 -40.64 15.61 5.90
C SER A 233 -41.62 15.29 7.03
N GLY A 234 -41.10 15.38 8.26
CA GLY A 234 -41.88 15.60 9.48
C GLY A 234 -41.23 15.06 10.76
N THR A 235 -40.55 15.92 11.49
CA THR A 235 -39.93 15.76 12.82
C THR A 235 -40.84 15.13 13.88
N THR A 236 -40.30 14.22 14.70
CA THR A 236 -40.50 14.17 16.17
C THR A 236 -39.45 13.26 16.82
N HIS A 237 -38.86 13.74 17.90
CA HIS A 237 -37.88 13.02 18.71
C HIS A 237 -38.49 11.78 19.37
N ASN A 238 -37.84 10.62 19.23
CA ASN A 238 -37.81 9.64 20.31
C ASN A 238 -36.46 8.92 20.34
N LYS A 239 -35.95 8.76 21.55
CA LYS A 239 -34.59 8.34 21.89
C LYS A 239 -34.64 6.84 22.20
N GLN A 240 -34.31 6.00 21.24
CA GLN A 240 -34.01 4.59 21.45
C GLN A 240 -32.73 4.26 20.71
N SER A 241 -31.83 3.59 21.42
CA SER A 241 -30.48 3.23 21.03
C SER A 241 -30.46 2.55 19.66
N ASP A 242 -29.88 3.23 18.67
CA ASP A 242 -29.47 2.64 17.41
C ASP A 242 -28.41 1.58 17.72
N GLU A 243 -28.83 0.33 17.85
CA GLU A 243 -28.00 -0.81 17.50
C GLU A 243 -27.73 -0.65 16.00
N GLU A 244 -26.67 0.10 15.66
CA GLU A 244 -26.14 0.12 14.29
C GLU A 244 -25.75 -1.32 13.98
N GLU A 245 -26.64 -2.04 13.30
CA GLU A 245 -26.39 -3.36 12.72
C GLU A 245 -25.01 -3.35 12.05
N GLU A 246 -24.00 -3.95 12.68
CA GLU A 246 -22.63 -3.95 12.17
C GLU A 246 -22.63 -4.65 10.80
N SER A 247 -22.32 -3.92 9.73
CA SER A 247 -22.23 -4.48 8.37
C SER A 247 -20.91 -5.23 8.19
N CYS A 248 -20.96 -6.42 7.58
CA CYS A 248 -19.79 -7.23 7.30
C CYS A 248 -18.96 -6.61 6.17
N PRO A 249 -17.68 -6.24 6.36
CA PRO A 249 -16.86 -5.67 5.28
C PRO A 249 -16.56 -6.64 4.12
N ILE A 250 -16.87 -7.94 4.28
CA ILE A 250 -16.62 -8.96 3.25
C ILE A 250 -17.84 -9.10 2.35
N CYS A 251 -19.02 -9.44 2.91
CA CYS A 251 -20.24 -9.64 2.12
C CYS A 251 -21.13 -8.38 2.00
N LEU A 252 -20.85 -7.34 2.79
CA LEU A 252 -21.60 -6.07 2.88
C LEU A 252 -23.01 -6.20 3.50
N ASP A 253 -23.42 -7.39 3.92
CA ASP A 253 -24.68 -7.62 4.64
C ASP A 253 -24.56 -7.29 6.14
N THR A 254 -25.69 -7.04 6.80
CA THR A 254 -25.77 -6.98 8.27
C THR A 254 -25.22 -8.28 8.88
N ILE A 255 -24.27 -8.16 9.81
CA ILE A 255 -23.79 -9.29 10.57
C ILE A 255 -24.88 -9.66 11.59
N LYS A 256 -25.41 -10.88 11.47
CA LYS A 256 -26.30 -11.42 12.50
C LYS A 256 -25.48 -11.71 13.75
N GLU A 257 -25.99 -11.34 14.92
CA GLU A 257 -25.29 -11.45 16.20
C GLU A 257 -24.77 -12.88 16.50
N ASN A 258 -25.52 -13.91 16.08
CA ASN A 258 -25.16 -15.32 16.23
C ASN A 258 -24.08 -15.81 15.22
N GLU A 259 -23.84 -15.05 14.15
CA GLU A 259 -22.85 -15.33 13.12
C GLU A 259 -21.64 -14.38 13.20
N THR A 260 -21.59 -13.46 14.17
CA THR A 260 -20.47 -12.53 14.36
C THR A 260 -19.21 -13.26 14.81
N LYS A 261 -18.09 -12.98 14.13
CA LYS A 261 -16.75 -13.34 14.56
C LYS A 261 -15.89 -12.08 14.63
N THR A 262 -15.56 -11.69 15.86
CA THR A 262 -14.62 -10.60 16.14
C THR A 262 -13.20 -11.16 16.30
N LEU A 263 -12.26 -10.58 15.59
CA LEU A 263 -10.84 -10.92 15.66
C LEU A 263 -10.13 -10.19 16.80
N GLU A 264 -8.87 -10.55 17.13
CA GLU A 264 -8.07 -9.88 18.18
C GLU A 264 -7.86 -8.38 17.91
N CYS A 265 -7.75 -8.01 16.63
CA CYS A 265 -7.67 -6.64 16.15
C CYS A 265 -9.01 -5.89 16.23
N LYS A 266 -10.04 -6.49 16.83
CA LYS A 266 -11.37 -5.92 17.10
C LYS A 266 -12.23 -5.62 15.86
N HIS A 267 -11.87 -6.15 14.70
CA HIS A 267 -12.74 -6.12 13.52
C HIS A 267 -13.69 -7.33 13.53
N SER A 268 -14.97 -7.06 13.26
CA SER A 268 -16.05 -8.05 13.21
C SER A 268 -16.42 -8.41 11.77
N PHE A 269 -16.76 -9.67 11.55
CA PHE A 269 -17.21 -10.22 10.26
C PHE A 269 -18.26 -11.30 10.50
N CYS A 270 -19.02 -11.68 9.46
CA CYS A 270 -19.70 -12.98 9.47
C CYS A 270 -18.65 -14.09 9.61
N ARG A 271 -18.92 -15.09 10.45
CA ARG A 271 -18.02 -16.21 10.76
C ARG A 271 -17.60 -16.95 9.50
N SER A 272 -18.56 -17.29 8.66
CA SER A 272 -18.33 -17.96 7.37
C SER A 272 -17.43 -17.13 6.45
N CYS A 273 -17.62 -15.81 6.41
CA CYS A 273 -16.84 -14.90 5.57
C CYS A 273 -15.37 -14.85 5.98
N VAL A 274 -15.09 -14.68 7.28
CA VAL A 274 -13.70 -14.59 7.76
C VAL A 274 -13.00 -15.96 7.73
N GLU A 275 -13.71 -17.05 8.01
CA GLU A 275 -13.17 -18.40 7.86
C GLU A 275 -12.81 -18.71 6.40
N MET A 276 -13.66 -18.29 5.44
CA MET A 276 -13.37 -18.43 4.02
C MET A 276 -12.18 -17.56 3.60
N ALA A 277 -12.09 -16.32 4.08
CA ALA A 277 -10.94 -15.45 3.83
C ALA A 277 -9.62 -16.07 4.33
N PHE A 278 -9.65 -16.63 5.55
CA PHE A 278 -8.48 -17.22 6.19
C PHE A 278 -8.01 -18.51 5.53
N LYS A 279 -8.89 -19.26 4.84
CA LYS A 279 -8.48 -20.40 4.01
C LYS A 279 -7.52 -20.00 2.90
N THR A 280 -7.63 -18.78 2.38
CA THR A 280 -6.67 -18.26 1.40
C THR A 280 -5.48 -17.60 2.10
N LYS A 281 -5.75 -16.61 2.96
CA LYS A 281 -4.71 -15.80 3.60
C LYS A 281 -5.16 -15.48 5.02
N PRO A 282 -4.40 -15.89 6.05
CA PRO A 282 -4.79 -15.69 7.45
C PRO A 282 -4.49 -14.25 7.89
N VAL A 283 -5.07 -13.26 7.21
CA VAL A 283 -4.95 -11.83 7.52
C VAL A 283 -6.32 -11.21 7.65
N CYS A 284 -6.50 -10.32 8.63
CA CYS A 284 -7.72 -9.54 8.78
C CYS A 284 -7.96 -8.72 7.49
N PRO A 285 -9.11 -8.89 6.80
CA PRO A 285 -9.40 -8.15 5.57
C PRO A 285 -9.48 -6.62 5.76
N THR A 286 -9.70 -6.15 6.99
CA THR A 286 -9.83 -4.71 7.28
C THR A 286 -8.49 -4.04 7.58
N CYS A 287 -7.59 -4.69 8.34
CA CYS A 287 -6.36 -4.04 8.83
C CYS A 287 -5.06 -4.79 8.50
N GLY A 288 -5.14 -6.00 7.94
CA GLY A 288 -3.98 -6.80 7.57
C GLY A 288 -3.29 -7.53 8.73
N ALA A 289 -3.80 -7.45 9.97
CA ALA A 289 -3.27 -8.22 11.10
C ALA A 289 -3.25 -9.73 10.79
N VAL A 290 -2.14 -10.40 11.08
CA VAL A 290 -1.87 -11.81 10.71
C VAL A 290 -2.33 -12.74 11.84
N TYR A 291 -3.06 -13.81 11.52
CA TYR A 291 -3.67 -14.79 12.45
C TYR A 291 -3.18 -16.22 12.26
N GLY A 292 -2.13 -16.42 11.45
CA GLY A 292 -1.56 -17.73 11.15
C GLY A 292 -0.26 -17.59 10.37
N GLU A 293 0.31 -18.72 9.93
CA GLU A 293 1.52 -18.66 9.11
C GLU A 293 1.21 -18.12 7.72
N LEU A 294 1.75 -16.94 7.41
CA LEU A 294 1.62 -16.37 6.10
C LEU A 294 2.58 -17.04 5.12
N LYS A 295 2.05 -17.60 4.05
CA LYS A 295 2.85 -18.18 2.96
C LYS A 295 2.76 -17.29 1.72
N GLY A 296 3.92 -16.92 1.17
CA GLY A 296 3.98 -16.10 -0.03
C GLY A 296 4.01 -16.89 -1.33
N THR A 297 4.20 -16.15 -2.42
CA THR A 297 4.16 -16.61 -3.81
C THR A 297 5.54 -16.63 -4.48
N GLN A 298 6.64 -16.59 -3.70
CA GLN A 298 7.99 -16.82 -4.22
C GLN A 298 8.05 -18.16 -4.96
N PRO A 299 8.63 -18.25 -6.17
CA PRO A 299 8.71 -19.53 -6.87
C PRO A 299 9.51 -20.60 -6.11
N LYS A 300 9.08 -21.86 -6.25
CA LYS A 300 9.78 -23.00 -5.64
C LYS A 300 11.11 -23.27 -6.33
N GLY A 301 12.02 -23.97 -5.64
CA GLY A 301 13.34 -24.31 -6.18
C GLY A 301 14.37 -23.18 -6.10
N GLY A 302 14.03 -22.09 -5.42
CA GLY A 302 14.98 -21.03 -5.10
C GLY A 302 15.94 -21.40 -3.98
N THR A 303 17.11 -20.77 -3.96
CA THR A 303 18.12 -20.91 -2.91
C THR A 303 18.46 -19.57 -2.28
N MET A 304 18.79 -19.61 -0.98
CA MET A 304 19.33 -18.50 -0.21
C MET A 304 20.59 -19.00 0.49
N THR A 305 21.75 -18.45 0.13
CA THR A 305 23.03 -18.78 0.75
C THR A 305 23.63 -17.56 1.43
N THR A 306 24.47 -17.81 2.44
CA THR A 306 25.12 -16.73 3.20
C THR A 306 26.60 -16.98 3.37
N THR A 307 27.41 -15.96 3.12
CA THR A 307 28.84 -15.95 3.41
C THR A 307 29.18 -14.77 4.32
N LYS A 308 30.35 -14.82 4.95
CA LYS A 308 30.86 -13.77 5.84
C LYS A 308 32.17 -13.23 5.32
N GLU A 309 32.30 -11.92 5.38
CA GLU A 309 33.49 -11.19 4.97
C GLU A 309 34.00 -10.31 6.11
N LYS A 310 35.32 -10.09 6.15
CA LYS A 310 35.96 -9.21 7.15
C LYS A 310 35.75 -7.73 6.86
N SER A 311 35.45 -7.38 5.61
CA SER A 311 35.21 -6.00 5.19
C SER A 311 33.93 -5.45 5.81
N SER A 312 33.96 -4.18 6.21
CA SER A 312 32.82 -3.51 6.83
C SER A 312 31.89 -2.86 5.82
N LEU A 313 30.67 -2.56 6.27
CA LEU A 313 29.72 -1.69 5.56
C LEU A 313 29.86 -0.27 6.11
N SER A 314 29.54 0.75 5.30
CA SER A 314 29.55 2.14 5.74
C SER A 314 28.60 2.35 6.93
N GLY A 315 29.09 2.92 8.04
CA GLY A 315 28.35 3.09 9.30
C GLY A 315 28.42 1.87 10.25
N TYR A 316 29.12 0.81 9.87
CA TYR A 316 29.33 -0.41 10.66
C TYR A 316 30.80 -0.83 10.68
N GLU A 317 31.73 0.13 10.78
CA GLU A 317 33.19 -0.06 10.67
C GLU A 317 33.79 -1.04 11.69
N LYS A 318 33.05 -1.31 12.79
CA LYS A 318 33.46 -2.26 13.83
C LYS A 318 33.08 -3.72 13.53
N TYR A 319 32.32 -3.97 12.47
CA TYR A 319 31.76 -5.27 12.13
C TYR A 319 32.21 -5.73 10.75
N GLY A 320 32.23 -7.05 10.55
CA GLY A 320 32.31 -7.65 9.21
C GLY A 320 30.99 -7.51 8.45
N THR A 321 30.90 -8.14 7.28
CA THR A 321 29.69 -8.14 6.44
C THR A 321 29.19 -9.55 6.23
N ILE A 322 27.88 -9.74 6.38
CA ILE A 322 27.16 -10.93 5.91
C ILE A 322 26.69 -10.64 4.49
N VAL A 323 27.10 -11.47 3.54
CA VAL A 323 26.62 -11.42 2.16
C VAL A 323 25.57 -12.50 1.99
N ILE A 324 24.39 -12.09 1.51
CA ILE A 324 23.27 -12.97 1.25
C ILE A 324 23.11 -13.06 -0.26
N GLN A 325 23.13 -14.28 -0.80
CA GLN A 325 22.91 -14.54 -2.22
C GLN A 325 21.61 -15.31 -2.40
N TYR A 326 20.73 -14.75 -3.22
CA TYR A 326 19.48 -15.36 -3.63
C TYR A 326 19.59 -15.80 -5.08
N HIS A 327 19.07 -16.99 -5.36
CA HIS A 327 18.86 -17.46 -6.72
C HIS A 327 17.48 -18.09 -6.86
N ILE A 328 16.65 -17.53 -7.72
CA ILE A 328 15.37 -18.11 -8.13
C ILE A 328 15.49 -18.47 -9.62
N PRO A 329 15.40 -19.75 -10.01
CA PRO A 329 15.47 -20.13 -11.42
C PRO A 329 14.24 -19.66 -12.20
N SER A 330 14.37 -19.52 -13.51
CA SER A 330 13.21 -19.33 -14.40
C SER A 330 12.31 -20.56 -14.38
N GLY A 331 11.03 -20.40 -14.69
CA GLY A 331 10.10 -21.52 -14.70
C GLY A 331 8.72 -21.18 -15.23
N ILE A 332 7.75 -22.01 -14.86
CA ILE A 332 6.35 -21.86 -15.27
C ILE A 332 5.50 -21.45 -14.06
N GLN A 333 4.65 -20.45 -14.28
CA GLN A 333 3.71 -19.93 -13.29
C GLN A 333 2.68 -20.99 -12.89
N LYS A 334 2.40 -21.08 -11.59
CA LYS A 334 1.44 -22.00 -10.98
C LYS A 334 0.16 -21.23 -10.63
N GLU A 335 -0.86 -21.93 -10.15
CA GLU A 335 -2.18 -21.36 -9.81
C GLU A 335 -2.10 -20.18 -8.82
N GLU A 336 -1.08 -20.14 -7.96
CA GLU A 336 -0.88 -19.02 -7.04
C GLU A 336 -0.32 -17.73 -7.68
N HIS A 337 0.17 -17.79 -8.92
CA HIS A 337 0.84 -16.68 -9.61
C HIS A 337 -0.13 -15.90 -10.54
N PRO A 338 0.25 -14.68 -10.99
CA PRO A 338 -0.65 -13.83 -11.79
C PRO A 338 -1.12 -14.45 -13.11
N ASN A 339 -0.25 -15.19 -13.81
CA ASN A 339 -0.54 -15.75 -15.13
C ASN A 339 -0.22 -17.26 -15.16
N PRO A 340 -1.05 -18.13 -14.56
CA PRO A 340 -0.80 -19.58 -14.52
C PRO A 340 -0.52 -20.17 -15.91
N GLY A 341 0.44 -21.09 -16.00
CA GLY A 341 0.87 -21.73 -17.26
C GLY A 341 1.84 -20.90 -18.11
N GLN A 342 1.99 -19.60 -17.89
CA GLN A 342 3.01 -18.80 -18.59
C GLN A 342 4.40 -18.97 -17.99
N THR A 343 5.43 -18.75 -18.78
CA THR A 343 6.81 -18.69 -18.29
C THR A 343 7.05 -17.41 -17.49
N TYR A 344 7.92 -17.48 -16.48
CA TYR A 344 8.49 -16.32 -15.81
C TYR A 344 10.01 -16.39 -15.85
N GLN A 345 10.65 -15.22 -15.85
CA GLN A 345 12.11 -15.12 -15.80
C GLN A 345 12.59 -15.04 -14.34
N GLY A 346 13.55 -15.90 -13.99
CA GLY A 346 14.17 -15.98 -12.68
C GLY A 346 15.03 -14.76 -12.33
N ALA A 347 15.62 -14.77 -11.14
CA ALA A 347 16.50 -13.69 -10.67
C ALA A 347 17.62 -14.21 -9.77
N SER A 348 18.79 -13.61 -9.90
CA SER A 348 19.88 -13.72 -8.92
C SER A 348 20.10 -12.35 -8.27
N ARG A 349 20.18 -12.30 -6.95
CA ARG A 349 20.33 -11.04 -6.21
C ARG A 349 21.27 -11.19 -5.03
N THR A 350 22.03 -10.14 -4.76
CA THR A 350 22.93 -10.07 -3.61
C THR A 350 22.47 -8.98 -2.66
N ALA A 351 22.48 -9.26 -1.37
CA ALA A 351 22.17 -8.32 -0.31
C ALA A 351 23.21 -8.36 0.82
N TYR A 352 23.26 -7.29 1.62
CA TYR A 352 24.28 -7.11 2.65
C TYR A 352 23.68 -6.75 4.01
N LEU A 353 24.18 -7.39 5.05
CA LEU A 353 23.92 -7.04 6.46
C LEU A 353 25.25 -6.88 7.20
N PRO A 354 25.34 -6.04 8.24
CA PRO A 354 26.50 -6.06 9.12
C PRO A 354 26.55 -7.39 9.90
N ASP A 355 27.73 -7.98 10.10
CA ASP A 355 27.91 -9.15 10.98
C ASP A 355 27.95 -8.73 12.46
N SER A 356 26.96 -7.96 12.87
CA SER A 356 26.67 -7.58 14.25
C SER A 356 25.67 -8.57 14.88
N SER A 357 25.41 -8.44 16.18
CA SER A 357 24.34 -9.20 16.85
C SER A 357 22.98 -8.93 16.20
N GLU A 358 22.65 -7.66 16.00
CA GLU A 358 21.40 -7.25 15.34
C GLU A 358 21.31 -7.76 13.90
N GLY A 359 22.37 -7.64 13.11
CA GLY A 359 22.38 -8.13 11.73
C GLY A 359 22.21 -9.65 11.64
N ARG A 360 22.76 -10.42 12.58
CA ARG A 360 22.53 -11.87 12.65
C ARG A 360 21.10 -12.24 13.04
N ASN A 361 20.47 -11.47 13.92
CA ASN A 361 19.06 -11.66 14.27
C ASN A 361 18.17 -11.41 13.04
N VAL A 362 18.37 -10.28 12.36
CA VAL A 362 17.65 -9.95 11.13
C VAL A 362 17.88 -11.00 10.04
N LEU A 363 19.10 -11.56 9.92
CA LEU A 363 19.36 -12.65 9.00
C LEU A 363 18.48 -13.89 9.29
N ALA A 364 18.30 -14.25 10.56
CA ALA A 364 17.45 -15.39 10.93
C ALA A 364 15.99 -15.15 10.49
N LEU A 365 15.50 -13.93 10.65
CA LEU A 365 14.17 -13.54 10.19
C LEU A 365 14.05 -13.58 8.66
N LEU A 366 15.07 -13.10 7.93
CA LEU A 366 15.09 -13.18 6.47
C LEU A 366 15.09 -14.62 5.96
N LYS A 367 15.80 -15.54 6.63
CA LYS A 367 15.77 -16.98 6.31
C LYS A 367 14.36 -17.53 6.49
N ARG A 368 13.72 -17.24 7.62
CA ARG A 368 12.33 -17.64 7.89
C ARG A 368 11.36 -17.08 6.84
N ALA A 369 11.50 -15.80 6.47
CA ALA A 369 10.70 -15.18 5.43
C ALA A 369 10.90 -15.87 4.06
N PHE A 370 12.13 -16.24 3.72
CA PHE A 370 12.44 -16.96 2.49
C PHE A 370 11.83 -18.37 2.47
N ASP A 371 11.95 -19.11 3.58
CA ASP A 371 11.36 -20.45 3.75
C ASP A 371 9.83 -20.41 3.65
N GLN A 372 9.22 -19.33 4.18
CA GLN A 372 7.79 -19.05 4.05
C GLN A 372 7.40 -18.44 2.69
N ARG A 373 8.33 -18.38 1.72
CA ARG A 373 8.10 -17.87 0.35
C ARG A 373 7.71 -16.39 0.28
N LEU A 374 8.11 -15.58 1.26
CA LEU A 374 7.71 -14.17 1.40
C LEU A 374 8.71 -13.17 0.83
N THR A 375 9.95 -13.57 0.53
CA THR A 375 11.01 -12.66 0.05
C THR A 375 10.79 -12.19 -1.39
N PHE A 376 10.32 -13.08 -2.24
CA PHE A 376 10.07 -12.81 -3.66
C PHE A 376 8.61 -13.08 -4.06
N THR A 377 8.24 -12.58 -5.22
CA THR A 377 7.00 -12.92 -5.93
C THR A 377 7.24 -12.86 -7.44
N ILE A 378 6.24 -13.24 -8.23
CA ILE A 378 6.21 -12.98 -9.67
C ILE A 378 5.31 -11.78 -9.93
N GLY A 379 5.83 -10.82 -10.68
CA GLY A 379 5.09 -9.61 -11.00
C GLY A 379 5.79 -8.79 -12.07
N ARG A 380 5.49 -7.49 -12.03
CA ARG A 380 6.09 -6.50 -12.92
C ARG A 380 7.34 -5.90 -12.28
N SER A 381 8.46 -5.97 -12.98
CA SER A 381 9.72 -5.36 -12.57
C SER A 381 9.57 -3.83 -12.51
N SER A 382 9.91 -3.23 -11.36
CA SER A 382 9.87 -1.77 -11.19
C SER A 382 10.96 -1.04 -11.98
N THR A 383 12.10 -1.69 -12.24
CA THR A 383 13.23 -1.09 -12.98
C THR A 383 13.09 -1.23 -14.49
N THR A 384 12.61 -2.39 -14.98
CA THR A 384 12.53 -2.66 -16.42
C THR A 384 11.11 -2.54 -16.96
N GLY A 385 10.09 -2.51 -16.10
CA GLY A 385 8.69 -2.48 -16.51
C GLY A 385 8.16 -3.80 -17.08
N MET A 386 8.98 -4.85 -17.17
CA MET A 386 8.61 -6.14 -17.74
C MET A 386 7.76 -6.96 -16.77
N GLU A 387 6.74 -7.64 -17.30
CA GLU A 387 5.90 -8.59 -16.57
C GLU A 387 6.53 -9.99 -16.50
N ASN A 388 5.92 -10.89 -15.72
CA ASN A 388 6.35 -12.27 -15.56
C ASN A 388 7.81 -12.38 -15.07
N MET A 389 8.19 -11.51 -14.12
CA MET A 389 9.55 -11.42 -13.57
C MET A 389 9.55 -11.76 -12.08
N VAL A 390 10.64 -12.38 -11.60
CA VAL A 390 10.88 -12.49 -10.16
C VAL A 390 11.26 -11.13 -9.56
N THR A 391 10.42 -10.62 -8.67
CA THR A 391 10.59 -9.32 -8.01
C THR A 391 10.63 -9.49 -6.49
N TRP A 392 11.22 -8.50 -5.79
CA TRP A 392 11.09 -8.38 -4.34
C TRP A 392 9.61 -8.29 -3.93
N ASN A 393 9.27 -8.76 -2.74
CA ASN A 393 7.90 -8.79 -2.22
C ASN A 393 7.81 -8.03 -0.89
N ASP A 394 8.02 -6.70 -0.96
CA ASP A 394 7.93 -5.75 0.17
C ASP A 394 8.77 -6.11 1.41
N ILE A 395 9.93 -6.73 1.19
CA ILE A 395 10.98 -6.90 2.20
C ILE A 395 12.24 -6.25 1.64
N HIS A 396 12.61 -5.07 2.15
CA HIS A 396 13.69 -4.29 1.57
C HIS A 396 15.06 -4.88 1.90
N HIS A 397 15.85 -5.05 0.85
CA HIS A 397 17.22 -5.54 0.94
C HIS A 397 18.20 -4.45 0.56
N LYS A 398 19.32 -4.38 1.28
CA LYS A 398 20.45 -3.52 0.88
C LYS A 398 21.29 -4.23 -0.18
N THR A 399 21.12 -3.83 -1.43
CA THR A 399 21.83 -4.39 -2.59
C THR A 399 23.10 -3.65 -2.94
N SER A 400 23.42 -2.56 -2.23
CA SER A 400 24.70 -1.85 -2.31
C SER A 400 25.38 -1.80 -0.95
N ARG A 401 26.71 -1.81 -0.94
CA ARG A 401 27.52 -1.70 0.28
C ARG A 401 27.72 -0.25 0.73
N SER A 402 27.50 0.70 -0.18
CA SER A 402 27.73 2.12 0.00
C SER A 402 26.69 2.96 -0.78
N GLY A 403 26.76 4.30 -0.69
CA GLY A 403 25.88 5.21 -1.43
C GLY A 403 24.55 5.53 -0.73
N GLY A 404 24.36 5.06 0.50
CA GLY A 404 23.19 5.36 1.33
C GLY A 404 21.86 4.85 0.76
N THR A 405 20.76 5.33 1.33
CA THR A 405 19.41 4.85 1.01
C THR A 405 19.02 5.03 -0.45
N SER A 406 19.44 6.11 -1.10
CA SER A 406 19.17 6.40 -2.52
C SER A 406 19.75 5.36 -3.49
N CYS A 407 20.85 4.72 -3.09
CA CYS A 407 21.50 3.64 -3.85
C CYS A 407 21.15 2.24 -3.30
N TYR A 408 20.11 2.13 -2.47
CA TYR A 408 19.76 0.88 -1.77
C TYR A 408 20.95 0.32 -0.97
N GLY A 409 21.78 1.21 -0.42
CA GLY A 409 23.02 0.85 0.28
C GLY A 409 23.18 1.52 1.64
N TYR A 410 24.40 1.44 2.15
CA TYR A 410 24.79 1.97 3.46
C TYR A 410 25.57 3.30 3.30
N PRO A 411 25.67 4.15 4.33
CA PRO A 411 25.04 4.03 5.65
C PRO A 411 23.52 4.27 5.58
N ASP A 412 22.79 3.55 6.43
CA ASP A 412 21.35 3.74 6.67
C ASP A 412 21.08 3.28 8.12
N PRO A 413 21.12 4.20 9.09
CA PRO A 413 21.07 3.85 10.50
C PRO A 413 19.74 3.24 10.94
N ASP A 414 18.66 3.53 10.23
CA ASP A 414 17.32 3.03 10.56
C ASP A 414 16.94 1.74 9.82
N TYR A 415 17.81 1.25 8.93
CA TYR A 415 17.48 0.12 8.04
C TYR A 415 17.08 -1.15 8.81
N LEU A 416 17.88 -1.59 9.79
CA LEU A 416 17.63 -2.85 10.48
C LEU A 416 16.32 -2.81 11.29
N ARG A 417 15.98 -1.66 11.88
CA ARG A 417 14.69 -1.44 12.53
C ARG A 417 13.54 -1.50 11.53
N ARG A 418 13.62 -0.74 10.43
CA ARG A 418 12.58 -0.74 9.38
C ARG A 418 12.37 -2.12 8.78
N LEU A 419 13.46 -2.87 8.56
CA LEU A 419 13.37 -4.24 8.04
C LEU A 419 12.66 -5.18 9.02
N GLN A 420 12.93 -5.06 10.33
CA GLN A 420 12.19 -5.81 11.35
C GLN A 420 10.70 -5.46 11.34
N ASP A 421 10.34 -4.19 11.20
CA ASP A 421 8.93 -3.76 11.09
C ASP A 421 8.25 -4.36 9.83
N GLU A 422 8.93 -4.34 8.68
CA GLU A 422 8.44 -4.95 7.44
C GLU A 422 8.23 -6.47 7.58
N LEU A 423 9.16 -7.16 8.23
CA LEU A 423 9.08 -8.59 8.52
C LEU A 423 7.92 -8.89 9.49
N LYS A 424 7.75 -8.07 10.52
CA LYS A 424 6.66 -8.18 11.50
C LYS A 424 5.28 -8.04 10.85
N VAL A 425 5.13 -7.10 9.92
CA VAL A 425 3.90 -6.94 9.12
C VAL A 425 3.58 -8.19 8.32
N LYS A 426 4.59 -8.98 7.95
CA LYS A 426 4.43 -10.27 7.25
C LYS A 426 4.32 -11.48 8.20
N GLY A 427 4.20 -11.26 9.50
CA GLY A 427 4.08 -12.32 10.51
C GLY A 427 5.41 -13.01 10.85
N ILE A 428 6.54 -12.38 10.56
CA ILE A 428 7.88 -12.87 10.89
C ILE A 428 8.38 -12.14 12.15
N TYR A 429 8.59 -12.90 13.22
CA TYR A 429 9.04 -12.42 14.53
C TYR A 429 10.36 -13.07 14.93
#